data_AF-A0AAJ4JMT2-F1
#
_entry.id   AF-A0AAJ4JMT2-F1
#
_cell.length_a   1.000
_cell.length_b   1.000
_cell.length_c   1.000
_cell.angle_alpha   90.00
_cell.angle_beta   90.00
_cell.angle_gamma   90.00
#
_symmetry.space_group_name_H-M   'P 1'
#
loop_
_entity.id
_entity.type
_entity.pdbx_description
1 polymer ?
#
loop_
_entity_poly.entity_id
_entity_poly.type
_entity_poly.pdbx_seq_one_letter_code
_entity_poly.pdbx_strand_id
1 'polypeptide(L)'
;MDNRKIDQLVAEKVMGFEVRNGQRAEDGKRFGIPSYSQKIEDAWQVVEKLDRKYEFELTRFEDEDKWYCDLTNWNDDLRSIRSVEKTAPLAICKAALKTVGVEV
;
A
#
# COMPACT_ATOMS: atom_id res chain seq x y z
N MET A 1 1.78 -13.87 -2.63
CA MET A 1 0.58 -13.74 -1.78
C MET A 1 -0.60 -13.33 -2.66
N ASP A 2 -1.85 -13.69 -2.33
CA ASP A 2 -3.01 -13.21 -3.11
C ASP A 2 -3.38 -11.75 -2.78
N ASN A 3 -4.07 -11.08 -3.70
CA ASN A 3 -4.49 -9.68 -3.57
C ASN A 3 -5.37 -9.45 -2.34
N ARG A 4 -6.24 -10.40 -1.99
CA ARG A 4 -7.16 -10.23 -0.86
C ARG A 4 -6.41 -10.19 0.47
N LYS A 5 -5.36 -10.99 0.60
CA LYS A 5 -4.48 -10.98 1.76
C LYS A 5 -3.63 -9.71 1.79
N ILE A 6 -3.21 -9.18 0.63
CA ILE A 6 -2.51 -7.88 0.56
C ILE A 6 -3.42 -6.77 1.07
N ASP A 7 -4.67 -6.72 0.59
CA ASP A 7 -5.66 -5.73 1.01
C ASP A 7 -5.91 -5.79 2.54
N GLN A 8 -5.96 -6.99 3.10
CA GLN A 8 -6.09 -7.19 4.56
C GLN A 8 -4.89 -6.61 5.32
N LEU A 9 -3.67 -6.88 4.85
CA LEU A 9 -2.47 -6.36 5.49
C LEU A 9 -2.38 -4.84 5.36
N VAL A 10 -2.74 -4.27 4.20
CA VAL A 10 -2.78 -2.81 4.02
C VAL A 10 -3.79 -2.18 4.98
N ALA A 11 -5.00 -2.74 5.07
CA ALA A 11 -6.03 -2.26 5.99
C ALA A 11 -5.54 -2.26 7.45
N GLU A 12 -4.91 -3.36 7.89
CA GLU A 12 -4.47 -3.52 9.28
C GLU A 12 -3.21 -2.72 9.59
N LYS A 13 -2.16 -2.88 8.78
CA LYS A 13 -0.81 -2.41 9.10
C LYS A 13 -0.51 -1.00 8.62
N VAL A 14 -1.12 -0.57 7.51
CA VAL A 14 -0.88 0.77 6.94
C VAL A 14 -2.00 1.73 7.32
N MET A 15 -3.26 1.33 7.09
CA MET A 15 -4.40 2.20 7.35
C MET A 15 -4.75 2.29 8.85
N GLY A 16 -4.40 1.25 9.61
CA GLY A 16 -4.62 1.16 11.05
C GLY A 16 -6.04 0.72 11.44
N PHE A 17 -6.75 0.05 10.53
CA PHE A 17 -8.06 -0.50 10.82
C PHE A 17 -7.97 -1.78 11.65
N GLU A 18 -8.94 -1.98 12.54
CA GLU A 18 -9.13 -3.30 13.13
C GLU A 18 -9.72 -4.23 12.07
N VAL A 19 -9.08 -5.40 11.86
CA VAL A 19 -9.54 -6.41 10.90
C VAL A 19 -9.95 -7.68 11.65
N ARG A 20 -11.22 -8.09 11.51
CA ARG A 20 -11.77 -9.32 12.09
C ARG A 20 -12.47 -10.14 11.02
N ASN A 21 -12.11 -11.42 10.91
CA ASN A 21 -12.70 -12.36 9.94
C ASN A 21 -12.74 -11.81 8.49
N GLY A 22 -11.68 -11.09 8.08
CA GLY A 22 -11.56 -10.53 6.72
C GLY A 22 -12.43 -9.30 6.44
N GLN A 23 -12.93 -8.64 7.49
CA GLN A 23 -13.70 -7.39 7.43
C GLN A 23 -13.06 -6.33 8.34
N ARG A 24 -13.24 -5.06 8.02
CA ARG A 24 -12.88 -3.96 8.92
C ARG A 24 -13.94 -3.85 10.02
N ALA A 25 -13.50 -3.58 11.25
CA ALA A 25 -14.36 -3.31 12.39
C ALA A 25 -14.15 -1.86 12.87
N GLU A 26 -15.24 -1.12 13.02
CA GLU A 26 -15.24 0.27 13.47
C GLU A 26 -16.55 0.52 14.23
N ASP A 27 -16.47 1.01 15.47
CA ASP A 27 -17.61 1.27 16.35
C ASP A 27 -18.63 0.11 16.46
N GLY A 28 -18.12 -1.12 16.53
CA GLY A 28 -18.93 -2.33 16.60
C GLY A 28 -19.61 -2.73 15.28
N LYS A 29 -19.42 -1.96 14.20
CA LYS A 29 -19.93 -2.26 12.85
C LYS A 29 -18.86 -2.94 12.01
N ARG A 30 -19.30 -3.69 11.00
CA ARG A 30 -18.40 -4.38 10.06
C ARG A 30 -18.52 -3.80 8.66
N PHE A 31 -17.38 -3.56 8.04
CA PHE A 31 -17.27 -3.02 6.69
C PHE A 31 -16.41 -3.91 5.80
N GLY A 32 -16.65 -3.82 4.49
CA GLY A 32 -15.77 -4.42 3.50
C GLY A 32 -14.37 -3.81 3.57
N ILE A 33 -13.36 -4.64 3.29
CA ILE A 33 -11.99 -4.17 3.03
C ILE A 33 -11.95 -3.70 1.57
N PRO A 34 -11.56 -2.44 1.32
CA PRO A 34 -11.35 -1.91 -0.03
C PRO A 34 -10.35 -2.74 -0.84
N SER A 35 -10.45 -2.67 -2.16
CA SER A 35 -9.60 -3.46 -3.06
C SER A 35 -8.30 -2.74 -3.35
N TYR A 36 -7.55 -2.40 -2.31
CA TYR A 36 -6.33 -1.58 -2.36
C TYR A 36 -5.34 -2.04 -3.45
N SER A 37 -5.11 -3.34 -3.58
CA SER A 37 -4.13 -3.91 -4.51
C SER A 37 -4.64 -4.05 -5.95
N GLN A 38 -5.89 -3.67 -6.22
CA GLN A 38 -6.53 -3.86 -7.54
C GLN A 38 -7.19 -2.61 -8.10
N LYS A 39 -7.65 -1.69 -7.25
CA LYS A 39 -8.35 -0.45 -7.62
C LYS A 39 -7.51 0.75 -7.28
N ILE A 40 -7.23 1.60 -8.25
CA ILE A 40 -6.35 2.75 -8.04
C ILE A 40 -6.96 3.77 -7.09
N GLU A 41 -8.28 3.94 -7.10
CA GLU A 41 -9.01 4.83 -6.19
C GLU A 41 -8.88 4.39 -4.72
N ASP A 42 -8.81 3.08 -4.47
CA ASP A 42 -8.59 2.53 -3.13
C ASP A 42 -7.09 2.64 -2.77
N ALA A 43 -6.20 2.30 -3.70
CA ALA A 43 -4.75 2.42 -3.51
C ALA A 43 -4.31 3.86 -3.20
N TRP A 44 -4.96 4.85 -3.81
CA TRP A 44 -4.61 6.26 -3.59
C TRP A 44 -4.85 6.71 -2.15
N GLN A 45 -5.84 6.14 -1.46
CA GLN A 45 -6.05 6.37 -0.03
C GLN A 45 -4.83 5.94 0.82
N VAL A 46 -4.09 4.93 0.33
CA VAL A 46 -2.85 4.46 0.97
C VAL A 46 -1.73 5.50 0.79
N VAL A 47 -1.65 6.13 -0.39
CA VAL A 47 -0.71 7.22 -0.67
C VAL A 47 -0.99 8.40 0.26
N GLU A 48 -2.24 8.84 0.33
CA GLU A 48 -2.66 9.96 1.21
C GLU A 48 -2.41 9.67 2.69
N LYS A 49 -2.51 8.39 3.10
CA LYS A 49 -2.17 7.97 4.48
C LYS A 49 -0.68 8.16 4.80
N LEU A 50 0.20 8.03 3.81
CA LEU A 50 1.66 8.11 3.95
C LEU A 50 2.23 9.53 3.76
N ASP A 51 1.45 10.45 3.20
CA ASP A 51 1.80 11.80 2.69
C ASP A 51 2.64 12.68 3.65
N ARG A 52 2.60 12.45 4.95
CA ARG A 52 3.35 13.28 5.93
C ARG A 52 4.75 12.76 6.25
N LYS A 53 5.16 11.61 5.71
CA LYS A 53 6.42 10.94 6.05
C LYS A 53 7.31 10.62 4.86
N TYR A 54 6.72 10.49 3.68
CA TYR A 54 7.41 10.03 2.49
C TYR A 54 7.12 10.96 1.33
N GLU A 55 8.16 11.30 0.57
CA GLU A 55 7.98 11.64 -0.83
C GLU A 55 7.52 10.38 -1.58
N PHE A 56 6.53 10.54 -2.47
CA PHE A 56 5.93 9.46 -3.23
C PHE A 56 6.16 9.66 -4.72
N GLU A 57 6.69 8.64 -5.39
CA GLU A 57 6.81 8.57 -6.85
C GLU A 57 6.19 7.28 -7.36
N LEU A 58 5.44 7.39 -8.47
CA LEU A 58 4.87 6.26 -9.19
C LEU A 58 5.20 6.37 -10.67
N THR A 59 6.06 5.47 -11.14
CA THR A 59 6.64 5.54 -12.48
C THR A 59 6.39 4.25 -13.25
N ARG A 60 6.13 4.38 -14.55
CA ARG A 60 6.04 3.26 -15.49
C ARG A 60 7.05 3.50 -16.60
N PHE A 61 7.98 2.58 -16.79
CA PHE A 61 8.91 2.61 -17.91
C PHE A 61 8.31 1.86 -19.11
N GLU A 62 8.48 2.42 -20.31
CA GLU A 62 7.88 1.91 -21.55
C GLU A 62 8.36 0.48 -21.87
N ASP A 63 9.63 0.18 -21.57
CA ASP A 63 10.28 -1.07 -21.96
C ASP A 63 10.00 -2.27 -21.05
N GLU A 64 9.39 -2.07 -19.87
CA GLU A 64 9.33 -3.11 -18.83
C GLU A 64 7.93 -3.61 -18.47
N ASP A 65 6.87 -2.96 -18.96
CA ASP A 65 5.46 -3.23 -18.61
C ASP A 65 5.23 -3.43 -17.09
N LYS A 66 5.92 -2.60 -16.28
CA LYS A 66 5.89 -2.63 -14.82
C LYS A 66 5.72 -1.24 -14.24
N TRP A 67 5.13 -1.22 -13.05
CA TRP A 67 4.97 -0.05 -12.21
C TRP A 67 5.97 -0.08 -11.07
N TYR A 68 6.66 1.03 -10.90
CA TYR A 68 7.61 1.32 -9.85
C TYR A 68 6.93 2.27 -8.86
N CYS A 69 6.87 1.88 -7.60
CA CYS A 69 6.44 2.75 -6.52
C CYS A 69 7.61 2.96 -5.56
N ASP A 70 8.05 4.21 -5.46
CA ASP A 70 9.16 4.65 -4.64
C ASP A 70 8.62 5.55 -3.51
N LEU A 71 9.05 5.25 -2.28
CA LEU A 71 8.74 6.00 -1.07
C LEU A 71 10.05 6.42 -0.42
N THR A 72 10.32 7.72 -0.36
CA THR A 72 11.58 8.26 0.15
C THR A 72 11.33 9.07 1.43
N ASN A 73 11.98 8.68 2.53
CA ASN A 73 11.99 9.48 3.76
C ASN A 73 13.31 10.25 3.89
N TRP A 74 13.27 11.56 3.66
CA TRP A 74 14.45 12.44 3.72
C TRP A 74 14.99 12.69 5.13
N ASN A 75 14.22 12.36 6.17
CA ASN A 75 14.61 12.56 7.57
C ASN A 75 15.30 11.33 8.20
N ASP A 76 15.31 10.20 7.49
CA ASP A 76 15.86 8.93 7.96
C ASP A 76 16.89 8.44 6.94
N ASP A 77 18.16 8.85 7.13
CA ASP A 77 19.37 8.54 6.34
C ASP A 77 19.14 7.69 5.06
N LEU A 78 18.48 8.30 4.07
CA LEU A 78 18.23 7.75 2.72
C LEU A 78 17.48 6.41 2.68
N ARG A 79 16.53 6.18 3.59
CA ARG A 79 15.65 5.00 3.50
C ARG A 79 14.65 5.16 2.35
N SER A 80 15.08 4.75 1.16
CA SER A 80 14.22 4.57 -0.01
C SER A 80 13.59 3.17 0.03
N ILE A 81 12.28 3.12 -0.16
CA ILE A 81 11.51 1.89 -0.24
C ILE A 81 10.95 1.81 -1.65
N ARG A 82 11.25 0.69 -2.33
CA ARG A 82 10.75 0.42 -3.68
C ARG A 82 9.91 -0.85 -3.74
N SER A 83 8.86 -0.80 -4.54
CA SER A 83 8.16 -1.98 -5.04
C SER A 83 8.02 -1.91 -6.56
N VAL A 84 8.13 -3.06 -7.22
CA VAL A 84 8.02 -3.19 -8.68
C VAL A 84 7.00 -4.27 -9.01
N GLU A 85 5.89 -3.89 -9.62
CA GLU A 85 4.75 -4.77 -9.82
C GLU A 85 4.04 -4.55 -11.15
N LYS A 86 3.24 -5.52 -11.58
CA LYS A 86 2.52 -5.46 -12.87
C LYS A 86 1.43 -4.37 -12.92
N THR A 87 0.97 -3.88 -11.77
CA THR A 87 -0.09 -2.87 -11.70
C THR A 87 0.29 -1.80 -10.68
N ALA A 88 -0.11 -0.56 -10.94
CA ALA A 88 0.09 0.57 -10.03
C ALA A 88 -0.46 0.30 -8.61
N PRO A 89 -1.73 -0.18 -8.44
CA PRO A 89 -2.28 -0.44 -7.12
C PRO A 89 -1.46 -1.45 -6.30
N LEU A 90 -0.97 -2.50 -6.96
CA LEU A 90 -0.15 -3.52 -6.31
C LEU A 90 1.24 -2.99 -5.91
N ALA A 91 1.88 -2.18 -6.78
CA ALA A 91 3.15 -1.53 -6.47
C ALA A 91 3.02 -0.65 -5.22
N ILE A 92 1.97 0.20 -5.17
CA ILE A 92 1.65 1.08 -4.04
C ILE A 92 1.48 0.27 -2.76
N CYS A 93 0.62 -0.75 -2.76
CA CYS A 93 0.32 -1.54 -1.58
C CYS A 93 1.56 -2.22 -0.99
N LYS A 94 2.39 -2.80 -1.86
CA LYS A 94 3.60 -3.49 -1.42
C LYS A 94 4.68 -2.52 -0.91
N ALA A 95 4.88 -1.38 -1.57
CA ALA A 95 5.78 -0.35 -1.07
C ALA A 95 5.32 0.15 0.31
N ALA A 96 4.02 0.41 0.46
CA ALA A 96 3.43 0.83 1.74
C ALA A 96 3.64 -0.21 2.86
N LEU A 97 3.46 -1.50 2.58
CA LEU A 97 3.70 -2.56 3.56
C LEU A 97 5.15 -2.64 4.03
N LYS A 98 6.12 -2.40 3.14
CA LYS A 98 7.53 -2.34 3.51
C LYS A 98 7.84 -1.19 4.49
N THR A 99 7.10 -0.08 4.44
CA THR A 99 7.28 1.03 5.40
C THR A 99 7.02 0.63 6.85
N VAL A 100 6.21 -0.41 7.05
CA VAL A 100 5.83 -0.96 8.36
C VAL A 100 6.48 -2.33 8.62
N GLY A 101 7.51 -2.70 7.84
CA GLY A 101 8.31 -3.91 8.04
C GLY A 101 7.65 -5.20 7.55
N VAL A 102 6.69 -5.12 6.63
CA VAL A 102 5.99 -6.28 6.06
C VAL A 102 6.49 -6.54 4.63
N GLU A 103 7.11 -7.70 4.41
CA GLU A 103 7.61 -8.17 3.10
C GLU A 103 6.62 -9.15 2.44
N VAL A 104 6.26 -8.93 1.16
CA VAL A 104 5.18 -9.64 0.44
C VAL A 104 5.39 -9.83 -1.07
#